data_AF-A0A7W1K9Q5-F1
#
_entry.id   AF-A0A7W1K9Q5-F1
#
_cell.length_a   1.000
_cell.length_b   1.000
_cell.length_c   1.000
_cell.angle_alpha   90.00
_cell.angle_beta   90.00
_cell.angle_gamma   90.00
#
_symmetry.space_group_name_H-M   'P 1'
#
loop_
_entity.id
_entity.type
_entity.pdbx_description
1 polymer ?
#
loop_
_entity_poly.entity_id
_entity_poly.type
_entity_poly.pdbx_seq_one_letter_code
_entity_poly.pdbx_strand_id
1 'polypeptide(L)' 'RGTITALSPEEGHLRARIGPVIAQTSREELDRLGLDRGSVACACFSPADVRLLCLDED' A
#
# COMPACT_ATOMS: atom_id res chain seq x y z
N ARG A 1 -1.62 0.18 10.17
CA ARG A 1 -0.96 -1.14 10.25
C ARG A 1 -1.96 -2.23 9.90
N GLY A 2 -1.56 -3.27 9.16
CA GLY A 2 -2.40 -4.40 8.78
C GLY A 2 -1.60 -5.53 8.13
N THR A 3 -2.25 -6.65 7.87
CA THR A 3 -1.64 -7.78 7.15
C THR A 3 -1.67 -7.53 5.64
N ILE A 4 -0.58 -7.86 4.94
CA ILE A 4 -0.54 -7.87 3.48
C ILE A 4 -1.37 -9.05 2.98
N THR A 5 -2.50 -8.79 2.33
CA THR A 5 -3.41 -9.84 1.84
C THR A 5 -3.23 -10.17 0.36
N ALA A 6 -2.66 -9.25 -0.41
CA ALA A 6 -2.36 -9.44 -1.82
C ALA A 6 -1.13 -8.63 -2.25
N LEU A 7 -0.35 -9.20 -3.17
CA LEU A 7 0.72 -8.56 -3.92
C LEU A 7 0.43 -8.76 -5.40
N SER A 8 0.20 -7.68 -6.14
CA SER A 8 -0.16 -7.74 -7.57
C SER A 8 0.84 -6.94 -8.40
N PRO A 9 1.44 -7.51 -9.46
CA PRO A 9 2.30 -6.77 -10.38
C PRO A 9 1.49 -5.73 -11.17
N GLU A 10 2.08 -4.56 -11.39
CA GLU A 10 1.57 -3.47 -12.23
C GLU A 10 2.80 -2.86 -12.93
N GLU A 11 2.73 -2.43 -14.19
CA GLU A 11 3.90 -2.08 -15.03
C GLU A 11 5.05 -1.36 -14.29
N GLY A 12 6.11 -2.11 -13.94
CA GLY A 12 7.31 -1.60 -13.23
C GLY A 12 7.24 -1.56 -11.69
N HIS A 13 6.10 -1.92 -11.09
CA HIS A 13 5.82 -1.83 -9.66
C HIS A 13 5.02 -3.04 -9.13
N LEU A 14 4.82 -3.06 -7.81
CA LEU A 14 3.95 -3.98 -7.10
C LEU A 14 2.95 -3.20 -6.26
N ARG A 15 1.68 -3.61 -6.34
CA ARG A 15 0.62 -3.14 -5.44
C ARG A 15 0.49 -4.11 -4.28
N ALA A 16 0.64 -3.61 -3.06
CA ALA A 16 0.38 -4.34 -1.83
C ALA A 16 -0.95 -3.90 -1.21
N ARG A 17 -1.84 -4.86 -0.94
CA ARG A 17 -3.08 -4.61 -0.20
C ARG A 17 -2.85 -4.81 1.30
N ILE A 18 -3.01 -3.74 2.08
CA ILE A 18 -2.81 -3.70 3.54
C ILE A 18 -4.12 -3.24 4.18
N GLY A 19 -4.99 -4.18 4.53
CA GLY A 19 -6.36 -3.87 4.96
C GLY A 19 -7.15 -3.12 3.86
N PRO A 20 -7.70 -1.91 4.13
CA PRO A 20 -8.40 -1.10 3.13
C PRO A 20 -7.44 -0.27 2.25
N VAL A 21 -6.14 -0.20 2.59
CA VAL A 21 -5.16 0.61 1.87
C VAL A 21 -4.49 -0.23 0.78
N ILE A 22 -4.27 0.38 -0.38
CA ILE A 22 -3.42 -0.15 -1.44
C ILE A 22 -2.18 0.74 -1.50
N ALA A 23 -1.01 0.15 -1.27
CA ALA A 23 0.28 0.83 -1.39
C ALA A 23 0.99 0.34 -2.65
N GLN A 24 1.60 1.26 -3.40
CA GLN A 24 2.45 0.94 -4.54
C GLN A 24 3.92 1.01 -4.11
N THR A 25 4.70 -0.01 -4.44
CA THR A 25 6.12 -0.11 -4.09
C THR A 25 6.87 -0.94 -5.13
N SER A 26 8.19 -1.07 -5.04
CA SER A 26 8.97 -1.95 -5.91
C SER A 26 9.15 -3.33 -5.27
N ARG A 27 9.50 -4.33 -6.09
CA ARG A 27 9.86 -5.67 -5.60
C ARG A 27 11.10 -5.63 -4.72
N GLU A 28 12.12 -4.87 -5.14
CA GLU A 28 13.36 -4.66 -4.41
C GLU A 28 13.10 -4.16 -2.98
N GLU A 29 12.15 -3.25 -2.81
CA GLU A 29 11.83 -2.68 -1.51
C GLU A 29 11.11 -3.67 -0.58
N LEU A 30 10.21 -4.50 -1.12
CA LEU A 30 9.58 -5.58 -0.37
C LEU A 30 10.62 -6.61 0.08
N ASP A 31 11.50 -7.02 -0.82
CA ASP A 31 12.57 -7.97 -0.54
C ASP A 31 13.53 -7.41 0.52
N ARG A 32 13.93 -6.13 0.40
CA ARG A 32 14.76 -5.41 1.39
C ARG A 32 14.13 -5.35 2.77
N LEU A 33 12.80 -5.23 2.86
CA LEU A 33 12.05 -5.15 4.10
C LEU A 33 11.62 -6.53 4.65
N GLY A 34 11.88 -7.62 3.91
CA GLY A 34 11.41 -8.96 4.27
C GLY A 34 9.89 -9.07 4.31
N LEU A 35 9.20 -8.32 3.44
CA LEU A 35 7.74 -8.27 3.38
C LEU A 35 7.22 -9.19 2.28
N ASP A 36 6.26 -10.03 2.63
CA ASP A 36 5.54 -10.90 1.71
C ASP A 36 4.04 -10.93 2.10
N ARG A 37 3.23 -11.64 1.33
CA ARG A 37 1.85 -11.95 1.69
C ARG A 37 1.81 -12.63 3.06
N GLY A 38 0.98 -12.10 3.96
CA GLY A 38 0.88 -12.55 5.35
C GLY A 38 1.74 -11.75 6.33
N SER A 39 2.73 -10.98 5.85
CA SER A 39 3.50 -10.08 6.70
C SER A 39 2.61 -8.97 7.25
N VAL A 40 2.90 -8.55 8.49
CA VAL A 40 2.27 -7.38 9.10
C VAL A 40 3.08 -6.14 8.72
N ALA A 41 2.45 -5.20 8.03
CA ALA A 41 3.08 -3.98 7.55
C ALA A 41 2.32 -2.71 7.98
N CYS A 42 3.00 -1.57 7.88
CA CYS A 42 2.38 -0.26 8.04
C CYS A 42 2.54 0.52 6.74
N ALA A 43 1.43 0.90 6.13
CA ALA A 43 1.45 1.88 5.04
C ALA A 43 1.76 3.26 5.63
N CYS A 44 2.74 3.94 5.05
CA CYS A 44 3.14 5.30 5.40
C CYS A 44 2.92 6.20 4.19
N PHE A 45 2.56 7.45 4.43
CA PHE A 45 2.36 8.46 3.40
C PHE A 45 2.86 9.82 3.92
N SER A 46 3.30 10.69 3.02
CA SER A 46 3.57 12.07 3.41
C SER A 46 2.24 12.79 3.64
N PRO A 47 2.12 13.66 4.66
CA PRO A 47 0.96 14.53 4.80
C PRO A 47 0.68 15.37 3.53
N ALA A 48 1.72 15.71 2.76
CA ALA A 48 1.59 16.47 1.51
C ALA A 48 0.87 15.70 0.39
N ASP A 49 0.81 14.37 0.46
CA ASP A 49 0.16 13.51 -0.54
C ASP A 49 -1.33 13.28 -0.23
N VAL A 50 -1.80 13.70 0.95
CA VAL A 50 -3.19 13.57 1.36
C VAL A 50 -4.02 14.66 0.70
N ARG A 51 -5.20 14.27 0.21
CA ARG A 51 -6.22 15.18 -0.30
C ARG A 51 -7.51 14.93 0.47
N LEU A 52 -8.15 16.01 0.91
CA LEU A 52 -9.50 15.96 1.47
C LEU A 52 -10.48 16.25 0.34
N LEU A 53 -11.44 15.37 0.14
CA LEU A 53 -12.56 15.58 -0.78
C LEU A 53 -13.82 15.78 0.05
N CYS A 54 -14.54 16.87 -0.20
CA CYS A 54 -15.90 17.02 0.30
C CYS A 54 -16.81 16.24 -0.65
N LEU A 55 -17.50 15.24 -0.12
CA LEU A 55 -18.54 14.52 -0.86
C LEU A 55 -19.86 15.16 -0.43
N ASP A 56 -20.49 15.90 -1.33
CA ASP A 56 -21.84 16.38 -1.08
C ASP A 56 -22.80 15.18 -1.08
N GLU A 57 -23.69 15.13 -0.11
CA GLU A 57 -24.78 14.15 -0.08
C GLU A 57 -25.85 14.60 -1.09
N ASP A 58 -25.88 13.96 -2.26
CA ASP A 58 -27.09 13.98 -3.12
C ASP A 58 -28.25 13.26 -2.43
#